data_AF-A0AAW4JAG9-F1
#
_entry.id   AF-A0AAW4JAG9-F1
#
_cell.length_a   1.000
_cell.length_b   1.000
_cell.length_c   1.000
_cell.angle_alpha   90.00
_cell.angle_beta   90.00
_cell.angle_gamma   90.00
#
_symmetry.space_group_name_H-M   'P 1'
#
loop_
_entity.id
_entity.type
_entity.pdbx_description
1 polymer ?
#
loop_
_entity_poly.entity_id
_entity_poly.type
_entity_poly.pdbx_seq_one_letter_code
_entity_poly.pdbx_strand_id
1 'polypeptide(L)'
;MNTVEGLVCFGIVAALIGFFVWQFIETRNAVATTVVDTTCDPAQAIEAVREAFGGSRSVLWTGTSGPGMINMRRRGFRGGVTMSIDIEPHPGGGSRVEMWASRTVEYMGILVNFAGVVNRRKTVIARLLADAESARTQGGVGQ
;
A
#
# COMPACT_ATOMS: atom_id res chain seq x y z
N MET A 1 -13.25 -37.30 25.93
CA MET A 1 -12.54 -36.30 25.11
C MET A 1 -11.10 -36.30 25.58
N ASN A 2 -10.20 -36.83 24.78
CA ASN A 2 -8.80 -37.01 25.17
C ASN A 2 -8.12 -35.64 25.24
N THR A 3 -7.19 -35.45 26.18
CA THR A 3 -6.48 -34.17 26.38
C THR A 3 -5.84 -33.64 25.09
N VAL A 4 -5.45 -34.55 24.18
CA VAL A 4 -4.91 -34.25 22.85
C VAL A 4 -5.98 -33.66 21.91
N GLU A 5 -7.21 -34.19 21.90
CA GLU A 5 -8.31 -33.68 21.07
C GLU A 5 -8.71 -32.26 21.47
N GLY A 6 -8.73 -31.99 22.79
CA GLY A 6 -8.99 -30.66 23.33
C GLY A 6 -7.92 -29.65 22.92
N LEU A 7 -6.64 -30.05 22.96
CA LEU A 7 -5.52 -29.19 22.56
C LEU A 7 -5.52 -28.91 21.06
N VAL A 8 -5.83 -29.90 20.22
CA VAL A 8 -5.96 -29.72 18.76
C VAL A 8 -7.13 -28.79 18.43
N CYS A 9 -8.31 -28.99 19.03
CA CYS A 9 -9.46 -28.11 18.80
C CYS A 9 -9.16 -26.66 19.22
N PHE A 10 -8.53 -26.47 20.39
CA PHE A 10 -8.10 -25.16 20.84
C PHE A 10 -7.11 -24.50 19.87
N GLY A 11 -6.11 -25.25 19.39
CA GLY A 11 -5.14 -24.76 18.40
C GLY A 11 -5.79 -24.30 17.10
N ILE A 12 -6.76 -25.06 16.58
CA ILE A 12 -7.50 -24.70 15.37
C ILE A 12 -8.31 -23.41 15.59
N VAL A 13 -9.05 -23.32 16.68
CA VAL A 13 -9.86 -22.13 17.00
C VAL A 13 -8.96 -20.89 17.18
N ALA A 14 -7.86 -21.02 17.91
CA ALA A 14 -6.89 -19.95 18.09
C ALA A 14 -6.27 -19.49 16.76
N ALA A 15 -5.92 -20.43 15.87
CA ALA A 15 -5.39 -20.11 14.55
C ALA A 15 -6.42 -19.36 13.68
N LEU A 16 -7.69 -19.78 13.71
CA LEU A 16 -8.76 -19.10 12.98
C LEU A 16 -8.98 -17.67 13.50
N ILE A 17 -9.04 -17.48 14.82
CA ILE A 17 -9.19 -16.14 15.43
C ILE A 17 -8.00 -15.26 15.05
N GLY A 18 -6.78 -15.76 15.18
CA GLY A 18 -5.57 -15.03 14.79
C GLY A 18 -5.59 -14.62 13.31
N PHE A 19 -6.05 -15.52 12.44
CA PHE A 19 -6.22 -15.22 11.02
C PHE A 19 -7.22 -14.07 10.78
N PHE A 20 -8.39 -14.10 11.40
CA PHE A 20 -9.39 -13.03 11.24
C PHE A 20 -8.90 -11.67 11.78
N VAL A 21 -8.25 -11.66 12.94
CA VAL A 21 -7.67 -10.44 13.52
C VAL A 21 -6.61 -9.85 12.58
N TRP A 22 -5.70 -10.68 12.07
CA TRP A 22 -4.68 -10.23 11.12
C TRP A 22 -5.30 -9.65 9.83
N GLN A 23 -6.31 -10.32 9.27
CA GLN A 23 -7.02 -9.81 8.08
C GLN A 23 -7.69 -8.46 8.32
N PHE A 24 -8.26 -8.25 9.51
CA PHE A 24 -8.87 -6.97 9.88
C PHE A 24 -7.82 -5.86 9.98
N ILE A 25 -6.67 -6.13 10.61
CA ILE A 25 -5.56 -5.18 10.72
C ILE A 25 -5.03 -4.81 9.32
N GLU A 26 -4.77 -5.80 8.46
CA GLU A 26 -4.31 -5.56 7.09
C GLU A 26 -5.26 -4.64 6.32
N THR A 27 -6.57 -4.91 6.42
CA THR A 27 -7.61 -4.11 5.77
C THR A 27 -7.64 -2.68 6.28
N ARG A 28 -7.55 -2.49 7.61
CA ARG A 28 -7.46 -1.16 8.22
C ARG A 28 -6.23 -0.40 7.72
N ASN A 29 -5.07 -1.04 7.67
CA ASN A 29 -3.82 -0.43 7.20
C ASN A 29 -3.88 -0.04 5.71
N ALA A 30 -4.57 -0.84 4.89
CA ALA A 30 -4.72 -0.53 3.47
C ALA A 30 -5.60 0.70 3.25
N VAL A 31 -6.70 0.84 3.99
CA VAL A 31 -7.62 1.98 3.88
C VAL A 31 -7.06 3.23 4.57
N ALA A 32 -6.31 3.07 5.66
CA ALA A 32 -5.69 4.19 6.37
C ALA A 32 -4.74 4.98 5.46
N THR A 33 -4.78 6.31 5.56
CA THR A 33 -3.83 7.16 4.84
C THR A 33 -2.43 6.92 5.39
N THR A 34 -1.51 6.62 4.50
CA THR A 34 -0.08 6.53 4.79
C THR A 34 0.56 7.79 4.24
N VAL A 35 1.21 8.54 5.12
CA VAL A 35 1.91 9.78 4.78
C VAL A 35 3.41 9.47 4.76
N VAL A 36 4.08 9.89 3.69
CA VAL A 36 5.54 9.84 3.55
C VAL A 36 6.00 11.24 3.21
N ASP A 37 6.68 11.88 4.16
CA ASP A 37 7.39 13.13 3.91
C ASP A 37 8.77 12.79 3.33
N THR A 38 9.15 13.48 2.26
CA THR A 38 10.42 13.28 1.56
C THR A 38 11.03 14.61 1.18
N THR A 39 12.36 14.69 1.11
CA THR A 39 13.06 15.86 0.57
C THR A 39 13.06 15.92 -0.96
N CYS A 40 12.51 14.91 -1.65
CA CYS A 40 12.34 14.91 -3.09
C CYS A 40 11.35 15.99 -3.56
N ASP A 41 11.68 16.65 -4.68
CA ASP A 41 10.76 17.59 -5.32
C ASP A 41 9.51 16.86 -5.85
N PRO A 42 8.36 17.54 -5.99
CA PRO A 42 7.10 16.87 -6.37
C PRO A 42 7.19 16.09 -7.68
N ALA A 43 7.98 16.59 -8.65
CA ALA A 43 8.22 15.90 -9.91
C ALA A 43 8.92 14.54 -9.73
N GLN A 44 9.93 14.47 -8.86
CA GLN A 44 10.64 13.23 -8.56
C GLN A 44 9.77 12.26 -7.78
N ALA A 45 8.99 12.77 -6.82
CA ALA A 45 8.03 11.96 -6.09
C ALA A 45 6.98 11.34 -7.04
N ILE A 46 6.51 12.10 -8.04
CA ILE A 46 5.62 11.60 -9.10
C ILE A 46 6.28 10.47 -9.89
N GLU A 47 7.56 10.61 -10.27
CA GLU A 47 8.28 9.58 -11.01
C GLU A 47 8.47 8.30 -10.18
N ALA A 48 8.89 8.41 -8.91
CA ALA A 48 9.03 7.27 -8.01
C ALA A 48 7.69 6.54 -7.81
N VAL A 49 6.59 7.30 -7.67
CA VAL A 49 5.25 6.72 -7.59
C VAL A 49 4.88 6.00 -8.89
N ARG A 50 5.13 6.62 -10.06
CA ARG A 50 4.86 5.98 -11.37
C ARG A 50 5.68 4.72 -11.57
N GLU A 51 6.96 4.73 -11.18
CA GLU A 51 7.84 3.57 -11.21
C GLU A 51 7.30 2.43 -10.32
N ALA A 52 6.76 2.76 -9.15
CA ALA A 52 6.11 1.78 -8.28
C ALA A 52 4.94 1.06 -8.97
N PHE A 53 4.29 1.69 -9.95
CA PHE A 53 3.26 1.10 -10.79
C PHE A 53 3.76 0.71 -12.18
N GLY A 54 5.07 0.76 -12.45
CA GLY A 54 5.69 0.33 -13.70
C GLY A 54 6.04 -1.17 -13.75
N GLY A 55 6.51 -1.62 -14.91
CA GLY A 55 7.06 -2.97 -15.10
C GLY A 55 6.05 -4.12 -15.07
N SER A 56 6.51 -5.35 -14.88
CA SER A 56 5.67 -6.57 -14.91
C SER A 56 4.57 -6.58 -13.83
N ARG A 57 4.76 -5.84 -12.73
CA ARG A 57 3.80 -5.72 -11.62
C ARG A 57 2.72 -4.66 -11.87
N SER A 58 2.86 -3.87 -12.94
CA SER A 58 1.85 -2.91 -13.43
C SER A 58 0.65 -3.56 -14.09
N VAL A 59 0.81 -4.78 -14.63
CA VAL A 59 -0.23 -5.46 -15.43
C VAL A 59 -1.52 -5.65 -14.66
N LEU A 60 -1.42 -5.74 -13.32
CA LEU A 60 -2.56 -5.87 -12.41
C LEU A 60 -3.15 -4.54 -11.97
N TRP A 61 -2.64 -3.40 -12.44
CA TRP A 61 -3.08 -2.06 -12.08
C TRP A 61 -3.39 -1.25 -13.34
N THR A 62 -4.35 -0.34 -13.25
CA THR A 62 -4.77 0.48 -14.37
C THR A 62 -5.09 1.87 -13.88
N GLY A 63 -4.71 2.88 -14.66
CA GLY A 63 -5.14 4.26 -14.39
C GLY A 63 -6.66 4.33 -14.34
N THR A 64 -7.18 5.07 -13.38
CA THR A 64 -8.62 5.32 -13.24
C THR A 64 -8.84 6.76 -12.80
N SER A 65 -10.08 7.26 -12.88
CA SER A 65 -10.45 8.53 -12.28
C SER A 65 -10.61 8.37 -10.76
N GLY A 66 -10.20 9.36 -9.98
CA GLY A 66 -10.38 9.34 -8.54
C GLY A 66 -9.96 10.67 -7.89
N PRO A 67 -10.03 10.74 -6.54
CA PRO A 67 -9.82 11.98 -5.80
C PRO A 67 -8.35 12.41 -5.72
N GLY A 68 -7.40 11.48 -5.84
CA GLY A 68 -5.97 11.81 -5.75
C GLY A 68 -5.41 12.33 -7.07
N MET A 69 -4.19 12.86 -7.02
CA MET A 69 -3.41 13.24 -8.20
C MET A 69 -3.08 12.01 -9.08
N ILE A 70 -2.76 10.87 -8.46
CA ILE A 70 -2.56 9.59 -9.14
C ILE A 70 -3.57 8.59 -8.59
N ASN A 71 -4.39 8.01 -9.47
CA ASN A 71 -5.37 7.00 -9.10
C ASN A 71 -5.15 5.72 -9.89
N MET A 72 -4.89 4.63 -9.18
CA MET A 72 -4.60 3.32 -9.76
C MET A 72 -5.59 2.30 -9.22
N ARG A 73 -6.36 1.69 -10.12
CA ARG A 73 -7.28 0.61 -9.79
C ARG A 73 -6.66 -0.74 -10.08
N ARG A 74 -6.78 -1.67 -9.13
CA ARG A 74 -6.36 -3.04 -9.39
C ARG A 74 -7.30 -3.71 -10.38
N ARG A 75 -6.76 -4.26 -11.47
CA ARG A 75 -7.48 -5.11 -12.42
C ARG A 75 -7.86 -6.42 -11.74
N GLY A 76 -9.13 -6.79 -11.86
CA GLY A 76 -9.71 -7.98 -11.24
C GLY A 76 -11.18 -8.15 -11.62
N PHE A 77 -11.74 -9.32 -11.34
CA PHE A 77 -13.14 -9.61 -11.66
C PHE A 77 -14.07 -8.69 -10.86
N ARG A 78 -14.90 -7.90 -11.55
CA ARG A 78 -15.97 -7.03 -10.99
C ARG A 78 -15.54 -5.87 -10.09
N GLY A 79 -14.34 -5.34 -10.33
CA GLY A 79 -13.93 -4.07 -9.79
C GLY A 79 -13.08 -4.18 -8.53
N GLY A 80 -11.78 -3.96 -8.71
CA GLY A 80 -10.81 -3.99 -7.62
C GLY A 80 -10.75 -2.68 -6.84
N VAL A 81 -9.91 -2.71 -5.80
CA VAL A 81 -9.54 -1.55 -4.99
C VAL A 81 -8.87 -0.47 -5.83
N THR A 82 -9.23 0.79 -5.57
CA THR A 82 -8.56 1.96 -6.12
C THR A 82 -7.62 2.52 -5.07
N MET A 83 -6.35 2.69 -5.41
CA MET A 83 -5.36 3.41 -4.63
C MET A 83 -5.28 4.84 -5.17
N SER A 84 -5.41 5.81 -4.27
CA SER A 84 -5.32 7.23 -4.57
C SER A 84 -4.10 7.80 -3.86
N ILE A 85 -3.39 8.68 -4.56
CA ILE A 85 -2.12 9.22 -4.11
C ILE A 85 -2.13 10.71 -4.40
N ASP A 86 -1.89 11.51 -3.36
CA ASP A 86 -1.65 12.94 -3.46
C ASP A 86 -0.19 13.26 -3.15
N ILE A 87 0.32 14.26 -3.84
CA ILE A 87 1.69 14.72 -3.74
C ILE A 87 1.62 16.23 -3.62
N GLU A 88 1.92 16.74 -2.44
CA GLU A 88 1.89 18.16 -2.13
C GLU A 88 3.30 18.68 -1.85
N PRO A 89 3.67 19.88 -2.31
CA PRO A 89 4.94 20.49 -1.93
C PRO A 89 4.96 20.80 -0.43
N HIS A 90 6.08 20.53 0.24
CA HIS A 90 6.23 20.82 1.67
C HIS A 90 6.82 22.23 1.89
N PRO A 91 6.37 23.01 2.91
CA PRO A 91 6.80 24.40 3.10
C PRO A 91 8.31 24.59 3.35
N GLY A 92 9.01 23.53 3.79
CA GLY A 92 10.46 23.51 4.02
C GLY A 92 11.27 22.98 2.83
N GLY A 93 10.66 22.80 1.67
CA GLY A 93 11.22 22.05 0.54
C GLY A 93 10.87 20.56 0.60
N GLY A 94 10.95 19.88 -0.54
CA GLY A 94 10.53 18.50 -0.68
C GLY A 94 9.01 18.34 -0.91
N SER A 95 8.50 17.15 -0.61
CA SER A 95 7.12 16.76 -0.90
C SER A 95 6.52 15.90 0.21
N ARG A 96 5.21 16.03 0.39
CA ARG A 96 4.38 15.18 1.22
C ARG A 96 3.57 14.27 0.32
N VAL A 97 3.78 12.96 0.44
CA VAL A 97 3.08 11.95 -0.34
C VAL A 97 2.05 11.26 0.54
N GLU A 98 0.78 11.47 0.26
CA GLU A 98 -0.34 10.83 0.95
C GLU A 98 -0.91 9.70 0.10
N MET A 99 -1.02 8.50 0.67
CA MET A 99 -1.49 7.30 -0.04
C MET A 99 -2.62 6.65 0.73
N TRP A 100 -3.78 6.51 0.09
CA TRP A 100 -4.91 5.78 0.67
C TRP A 100 -5.56 4.89 -0.38
N ALA A 101 -6.44 4.01 0.08
CA ALA A 101 -7.22 3.16 -0.80
C ALA A 101 -8.71 3.39 -0.57
N SER A 102 -9.49 3.26 -1.64
CA SER A 102 -10.93 3.10 -1.54
C SER A 102 -11.25 1.90 -0.64
N ARG A 103 -12.43 1.91 0.01
CA ARG A 103 -12.87 0.73 0.79
C ARG A 103 -12.67 -0.53 -0.05
N THR A 104 -12.03 -1.53 0.55
CA THR A 104 -11.91 -2.85 -0.05
C THR A 104 -13.31 -3.44 -0.16
N VAL A 105 -13.69 -3.92 -1.34
CA VAL A 105 -14.98 -4.59 -1.54
C VAL A 105 -14.97 -5.88 -0.71
N GLU A 106 -15.78 -5.92 0.34
CA GLU A 106 -16.06 -7.15 1.09
C GLU A 106 -16.96 -8.03 0.22
N TYR A 107 -16.52 -9.25 -0.10
CA TYR A 107 -17.34 -10.19 -0.88
C TYR A 107 -17.44 -11.54 -0.15
N MET A 108 -18.68 -11.94 0.15
CA MET A 108 -19.04 -13.25 0.71
C MET A 108 -18.26 -13.69 1.97
N GLY A 109 -17.95 -12.78 2.90
CA GLY A 109 -17.28 -13.13 4.16
C GLY A 109 -15.85 -13.68 4.03
N ILE A 110 -15.36 -13.86 2.80
CA ILE A 110 -13.98 -14.15 2.47
C ILE A 110 -13.38 -12.81 2.09
N LEU A 111 -12.53 -12.29 2.98
CA LEU A 111 -11.68 -11.14 2.68
C LEU A 111 -10.81 -11.53 1.49
N VAL A 112 -11.26 -11.22 0.27
CA VAL A 112 -10.43 -11.26 -0.93
C VAL A 112 -9.42 -10.16 -0.71
N ASN A 113 -8.34 -10.51 -0.02
CA ASN A 113 -7.46 -9.58 0.66
C ASN A 113 -6.61 -8.82 -0.37
N PHE A 114 -7.21 -7.78 -0.92
CA PHE A 114 -6.52 -6.76 -1.70
C PHE A 114 -5.66 -5.88 -0.79
N ALA A 115 -5.91 -5.88 0.51
CA ALA A 115 -5.22 -5.05 1.49
C ALA A 115 -3.72 -5.35 1.54
N GLY A 116 -3.33 -6.62 1.56
CA GLY A 116 -1.91 -6.99 1.53
C GLY A 116 -1.17 -6.49 0.28
N VAL A 117 -1.86 -6.38 -0.87
CA VAL A 117 -1.23 -5.85 -2.10
C VAL A 117 -1.19 -4.32 -2.11
N VAL A 118 -2.18 -3.65 -1.53
CA VAL A 118 -2.14 -2.19 -1.29
C VAL A 118 -1.01 -1.85 -0.33
N ASN A 119 -0.93 -2.54 0.81
CA ASN A 119 0.10 -2.33 1.83
C ASN A 119 1.49 -2.56 1.24
N ARG A 120 1.70 -3.66 0.51
CA ARG A 120 2.96 -3.88 -0.23
C ARG A 120 3.26 -2.76 -1.22
N ARG A 121 2.25 -2.20 -1.91
CA ARG A 121 2.48 -1.10 -2.86
C ARG A 121 2.89 0.18 -2.14
N LYS A 122 2.22 0.54 -1.04
CA LYS A 122 2.62 1.65 -0.17
C LYS A 122 4.06 1.50 0.31
N THR A 123 4.44 0.30 0.75
CA THR A 123 5.83 0.00 1.15
C THR A 123 6.82 0.16 0.00
N VAL A 124 6.48 -0.28 -1.21
CA VAL A 124 7.35 -0.11 -2.39
C VAL A 124 7.52 1.36 -2.74
N ILE A 125 6.44 2.14 -2.72
CA ILE A 125 6.50 3.60 -2.97
C ILE A 125 7.41 4.26 -1.92
N ALA A 126 7.19 3.97 -0.63
CA ALA A 126 8.02 4.52 0.44
C ALA A 126 9.51 4.18 0.27
N ARG A 127 9.83 2.97 -0.19
CA ARG A 127 11.22 2.57 -0.48
C ARG A 127 11.80 3.34 -1.67
N LEU A 128 11.08 3.46 -2.78
CA LEU A 128 11.57 4.20 -3.95
C LEU A 128 11.80 5.68 -3.63
N LEU A 129 10.95 6.29 -2.80
CA LEU A 129 11.15 7.65 -2.31
C LEU A 129 12.42 7.76 -1.45
N ALA A 130 12.65 6.82 -0.54
CA ALA A 130 13.87 6.79 0.28
C ALA A 130 15.15 6.55 -0.54
N ASP A 131 15.07 5.70 -1.57
CA ASP A 131 16.19 5.43 -2.48
C ASP A 131 16.52 6.67 -3.33
N ALA A 132 15.51 7.37 -3.84
CA ALA A 132 15.68 8.62 -4.59
C ALA A 132 16.30 9.73 -3.72
N GLU A 133 15.90 9.83 -2.46
CA GLU A 133 16.47 10.74 -1.48
C GLU A 133 17.95 10.42 -1.20
N SER A 134 18.27 9.14 -0.99
CA SER A 134 19.65 8.69 -0.76
C SER A 134 20.58 8.99 -1.94
N ALA A 135 20.10 8.83 -3.18
CA ALA A 135 20.86 9.15 -4.38
C ALA A 135 21.19 10.65 -4.47
N ARG A 136 20.29 11.53 -4.02
CA ARG A 136 20.51 12.99 -3.97
C ARG A 136 21.59 13.35 -2.96
N THR A 137 21.53 12.79 -1.75
CA THR A 137 22.52 13.06 -0.70
C THR A 137 23.92 12.65 -1.14
N GLN A 138 24.06 11.54 -1.87
CA GLN A 138 25.35 11.08 -2.37
C GLN A 138 25.88 11.93 -3.55
N GLY A 139 25.00 12.40 -4.45
CA GLY A 139 25.38 13.27 -5.56
C GLY A 139 25.81 14.69 -5.14
N GLY A 140 25.35 15.17 -3.98
CA GLY A 140 25.67 16.51 -3.46
C GLY A 140 26.98 16.63 -2.68
N VAL A 141 27.64 15.52 -2.31
CA VAL A 141 28.89 15.53 -1.51
C VAL A 141 30.15 15.54 -2.40
N GLY A 142 29.98 15.47 -3.73
CA GLY A 142 31.08 15.39 -4.71
C GLY A 142 31.35 16.63 -5.54
N GLN A 143 30.78 17.80 -5.21
CA GLN A 143 31.06 19.08 -5.89
C GLN A 143 31.74 20.10 -4.98
#